data_AF-A0A850I999-F1
#
_entry.id   AF-A0A850I999-F1
#
_cell.length_a   1.000
_cell.length_b   1.000
_cell.length_c   1.000
_cell.angle_alpha   90.00
_cell.angle_beta   90.00
_cell.angle_gamma   90.00
#
_symmetry.space_group_name_H-M   'P 1'
#
loop_
_entity.id
_entity.type
_entity.pdbx_description
1 polymer ?
#
loop_
_entity_poly.entity_id
_entity_poly.type
_entity_poly.pdbx_seq_one_letter_code
_entity_poly.pdbx_strand_id
1 'polypeptide(L)'
;MRTLYQYTDSKVGAKIKLVERTTLVPATPFQPATQRKAFAVTLDIPGEYATFEKYDDVEYAAGAFINTCEMFGDVMMRNQVV
;
A
#
# COMPACT_ATOMS: atom_id res chain seq x y z
N MET A 1 -10.63 4.13 -6.37
CA MET A 1 -9.38 3.53 -5.86
C MET A 1 -9.10 2.31 -6.70
N ARG A 2 -7.87 2.14 -7.18
CA ARG A 2 -7.43 1.03 -8.04
C ARG A 2 -6.30 0.29 -7.32
N THR A 3 -6.37 -1.04 -7.24
CA THR A 3 -5.23 -1.84 -6.78
C THR A 3 -4.23 -1.98 -7.92
N LEU A 4 -2.98 -1.57 -7.68
CA LEU A 4 -1.88 -1.74 -8.64
C LEU A 4 -1.21 -3.11 -8.44
N TYR A 5 -0.93 -3.45 -7.18
CA TYR A 5 -0.32 -4.73 -6.80
C TYR A 5 -0.99 -5.29 -5.56
N GLN A 6 -1.01 -6.61 -5.45
CA GLN A 6 -1.48 -7.33 -4.29
C GLN A 6 -0.58 -8.52 -4.03
N TYR A 7 -0.17 -8.66 -2.78
CA TYR A 7 0.48 -9.85 -2.24
C TYR A 7 -0.43 -10.44 -1.16
N THR A 8 -0.48 -11.77 -1.08
CA THR A 8 -1.20 -12.48 -0.03
C THR A 8 -0.25 -13.53 0.54
N ASP A 9 0.06 -13.38 1.82
CA ASP A 9 0.86 -14.36 2.53
C ASP A 9 0.06 -15.64 2.77
N SER A 10 0.67 -16.79 2.53
CA SER A 10 0.01 -18.10 2.61
C SER A 10 -0.05 -18.68 4.02
N LYS A 11 0.70 -18.12 4.99
CA LYS A 11 0.80 -18.65 6.35
C LYS A 11 -0.14 -17.93 7.32
N VAL A 12 -0.18 -16.60 7.26
CA VAL A 12 -1.04 -15.76 8.13
C VAL A 12 -2.24 -15.17 7.39
N GLY A 13 -2.32 -15.32 6.07
CA GLY A 13 -3.41 -14.74 5.27
C GLY A 13 -3.36 -13.22 5.17
N ALA A 14 -2.22 -12.60 5.51
CA ALA A 14 -2.01 -11.17 5.42
C ALA A 14 -2.08 -10.71 3.96
N LYS A 15 -2.86 -9.67 3.70
CA LYS A 15 -3.04 -9.08 2.37
C LYS A 15 -2.38 -7.72 2.35
N ILE A 16 -1.31 -7.61 1.56
CA ILE A 16 -0.61 -6.35 1.31
C ILE A 16 -1.05 -5.86 -0.06
N LYS A 17 -1.48 -4.61 -0.17
CA LYS A 17 -1.91 -4.01 -1.44
C LYS A 17 -1.24 -2.67 -1.63
N LEU A 18 -0.77 -2.42 -2.85
CA LEU A 18 -0.47 -1.07 -3.30
C LEU A 18 -1.69 -0.55 -4.06
N VAL A 19 -2.31 0.53 -3.57
CA VAL A 19 -3.49 1.14 -4.18
C VAL A 19 -3.17 2.53 -4.69
N GLU A 20 -3.69 2.86 -5.88
CA GLU A 20 -3.72 4.19 -6.45
C GLU A 20 -5.10 4.82 -6.21
N ARG A 21 -5.09 6.05 -5.70
CA ARG A 21 -6.26 6.92 -5.60
C ARG A 21 -6.02 8.15 -6.45
N THR A 22 -6.79 8.27 -7.52
CA THR A 22 -6.93 9.53 -8.25
C THR A 22 -8.04 10.35 -7.62
N THR A 23 -7.73 11.59 -7.24
CA THR A 23 -8.70 12.58 -6.77
C THR A 23 -8.76 13.70 -7.79
N LEU A 24 -9.96 13.98 -8.30
CA LEU A 24 -10.20 15.14 -9.13
C LEU A 24 -10.33 16.37 -8.21
N VAL A 25 -9.45 17.33 -8.38
CA VAL A 25 -9.59 18.66 -7.77
C VAL A 25 -10.39 19.51 -8.76
N PRO A 26 -11.61 19.94 -8.42
CA PRO A 26 -12.44 20.74 -9.31
C PRO A 26 -11.76 22.07 -9.63
N ALA A 27 -12.08 22.62 -10.81
CA ALA A 27 -11.58 23.92 -11.21
C ALA A 27 -12.10 25.00 -10.25
N THR A 28 -11.23 25.95 -9.91
CA THR A 28 -11.61 27.21 -9.27
C THR A 28 -11.44 28.34 -10.30
N PRO A 29 -12.01 29.53 -10.07
CA PRO A 29 -11.80 30.67 -10.96
C PRO A 29 -10.32 31.04 -11.20
N PHE A 30 -9.41 30.58 -10.33
CA PHE A 30 -7.98 30.89 -10.36
C PHE A 30 -7.09 29.70 -10.74
N GLN A 31 -7.65 28.47 -10.80
CA GLN A 31 -6.87 27.26 -11.09
C GLN A 31 -7.71 26.24 -11.89
N PRO A 32 -7.15 25.65 -12.96
CA PRO A 32 -7.85 24.62 -13.72
C PRO A 32 -8.07 23.35 -12.90
N ALA A 33 -9.02 22.52 -13.33
CA ALA A 33 -9.22 21.21 -12.74
C ALA A 33 -7.93 20.38 -12.88
N THR A 34 -7.48 19.77 -11.78
CA THR A 34 -6.27 18.96 -11.76
C THR A 34 -6.56 17.59 -11.21
N GLN A 35 -5.89 16.58 -11.75
CA GLN A 35 -5.90 15.24 -11.19
C GLN A 35 -4.73 15.12 -10.24
N ARG A 36 -5.01 14.77 -8.98
CA ARG A 36 -3.99 14.40 -8.01
C ARG A 36 -4.01 12.88 -7.83
N LYS A 37 -2.86 12.25 -8.03
CA LYS A 37 -2.66 10.84 -7.71
C LYS A 37 -2.07 10.76 -6.31
N ALA A 38 -2.56 9.81 -5.53
CA ALA A 38 -1.98 9.41 -4.27
C ALA A 38 -1.89 7.89 -4.25
N PHE A 39 -0.84 7.36 -3.67
CA PHE A 39 -0.62 5.93 -3.52
C PHE A 39 -0.73 5.58 -2.04
N ALA A 40 -1.15 4.36 -1.75
CA ALA A 40 -1.14 3.86 -0.39
C ALA A 40 -0.79 2.39 -0.35
N VAL A 41 0.00 1.99 0.64
CA VAL A 41 0.20 0.60 0.99
C VAL A 41 -0.76 0.27 2.12
N THR A 42 -1.57 -0.78 1.91
CA THR A 42 -2.52 -1.27 2.90
C THR A 42 -2.11 -2.66 3.32
N LEU A 43 -2.04 -2.89 4.63
CA LEU A 43 -1.80 -4.19 5.23
C LEU A 43 -3.06 -4.62 5.97
N ASP A 44 -3.66 -5.73 5.54
CA ASP A 44 -4.84 -6.33 6.14
C ASP A 44 -4.47 -7.70 6.69
N ILE A 45 -4.41 -7.83 8.01
CA ILE A 45 -4.11 -9.08 8.71
C ILE A 45 -5.40 -9.54 9.39
N PRO A 46 -5.85 -10.79 9.17
CA PRO A 46 -7.02 -11.32 9.86
C PRO A 46 -6.89 -11.20 11.38
N GLY A 47 -7.79 -10.43 12.01
CA GLY A 47 -7.81 -10.24 13.46
C GLY A 47 -7.04 -9.02 13.99
N GLU A 48 -6.39 -8.24 13.13
CA GLU A 48 -5.70 -7.00 13.51
C GLU A 48 -6.26 -5.77 12.78
N TYR A 49 -5.88 -4.58 13.25
CA TYR A 49 -6.22 -3.33 12.59
C TYR A 49 -5.38 -3.15 11.32
N ALA A 50 -6.03 -2.77 10.23
CA ALA A 50 -5.33 -2.50 8.99
C ALA A 50 -4.44 -1.25 9.11
N THR A 51 -3.19 -1.38 8.67
CA THR A 51 -2.24 -0.25 8.63
C THR A 51 -2.26 0.39 7.25
N PHE A 52 -2.19 1.72 7.22
CA PHE A 52 -2.27 2.52 6.00
C PHE A 52 -1.12 3.53 5.95
N GLU A 53 -0.25 3.39 4.96
CA GLU A 53 0.78 4.38 4.67
C GLU A 53 0.50 5.03 3.32
N LYS A 54 0.57 6.37 3.26
CA LYS A 54 0.22 7.16 2.08
C LYS A 54 1.47 7.82 1.51
N TYR A 55 1.55 7.82 0.18
CA TYR A 55 2.66 8.39 -0.58
C TYR A 55 2.12 9.24 -1.72
N ASP A 56 2.78 10.36 -1.99
CA ASP A 56 2.46 11.20 -3.15
C ASP A 56 3.09 10.68 -4.45
N ASP A 57 4.09 9.79 -4.33
CA ASP A 57 4.88 9.27 -5.45
C ASP A 57 4.81 7.73 -5.53
N VAL A 58 4.80 7.20 -6.76
CA VAL A 58 4.63 5.77 -7.04
C VAL A 58 5.88 4.96 -6.74
N GLU A 59 7.08 5.50 -6.95
CA GLU A 59 8.34 4.81 -6.73
C GLU A 59 8.56 4.59 -5.23
N TYR A 60 8.30 5.63 -4.43
CA TYR A 60 8.32 5.52 -2.96
C TYR A 60 7.28 4.52 -2.45
N ALA A 61 6.07 4.55 -3.01
CA ALA A 61 5.02 3.62 -2.62
C ALA A 61 5.33 2.17 -3.02
N ALA A 62 5.98 1.95 -4.17
CA ALA A 62 6.44 0.65 -4.61
C ALA A 62 7.58 0.13 -3.74
N GLY A 63 8.54 0.98 -3.36
CA GLY A 63 9.61 0.62 -2.42
C GLY A 63 9.06 0.21 -1.06
N ALA A 64 8.11 0.97 -0.52
CA ALA A 64 7.42 0.62 0.72
C ALA A 64 6.59 -0.66 0.62
N PHE A 65 5.92 -0.87 -0.51
CA PHE A 65 5.19 -2.11 -0.77
C PHE A 65 6.13 -3.32 -0.76
N ILE A 66 7.27 -3.25 -1.46
CA ILE A 66 8.27 -4.32 -1.50
C ILE A 66 8.82 -4.58 -0.10
N ASN A 67 9.24 -3.53 0.62
CA ASN A 67 9.76 -3.65 1.98
C ASN A 67 8.72 -4.27 2.93
N THR A 68 7.45 -3.88 2.81
CA THR A 68 6.37 -4.49 3.61
C THR A 68 6.17 -5.97 3.23
N CYS A 69 6.20 -6.31 1.94
CA CYS A 69 6.14 -7.70 1.50
C CYS A 69 7.32 -8.53 2.01
N GLU A 70 8.54 -7.97 1.99
CA GLU A 70 9.74 -8.61 2.52
C GLU A 70 9.66 -8.75 4.03
N MET A 71 9.27 -7.73 4.79
CA MET A 71 9.06 -7.86 6.23
C MET A 71 8.08 -8.99 6.55
N PHE A 72 6.94 -9.08 5.89
CA PHE A 72 6.00 -10.18 6.15
C PHE A 72 6.46 -11.54 5.59
N GLY A 73 7.30 -11.55 4.54
CA GLY A 73 7.94 -12.76 4.02
C GLY A 73 9.12 -13.27 4.86
N ASP A 74 9.87 -12.36 5.50
CA ASP A 74 11.18 -12.60 6.12
C ASP A 74 11.12 -12.56 7.67
N VAL A 75 10.16 -11.83 8.27
CA VAL A 75 9.84 -11.94 9.73
C VAL A 75 9.42 -13.38 10.09
N MET A 76 8.91 -14.16 9.14
CA MET A 76 8.65 -15.59 9.31
C MET A 76 9.89 -16.49 9.16
N MET A 77 11.00 -16.03 8.56
CA MET A 77 12.26 -16.78 8.54
C MET A 77 13.07 -16.57 9.82
N ARG A 78 13.02 -15.35 10.41
CA ARG A 78 13.70 -15.07 11.69
C ARG A 78 13.05 -15.72 12.92
N ASN A 79 11.79 -16.14 12.83
CA ASN A 79 11.10 -16.87 13.91
C ASN A 79 11.10 -18.41 13.73
N GLN A 80 11.88 -18.98 12.79
CA GLN A 80 12.31 -20.37 12.91
C GLN A 80 13.46 -20.44 13.92
N VAL A 81 13.11 -20.39 15.21
CA VAL A 81 13.98 -20.90 16.27
C VAL A 81 13.96 -22.43 16.14
N VAL A 82 15.12 -22.99 15.79
CA VAL A 82 15.42 -24.43 15.93
C VAL A 82 15.65 -24.73 17.41
#